data_AF-A0A706T3I8-F1
#
_entry.id   AF-A0A706T3I8-F1
#
_cell.length_a   1.000
_cell.length_b   1.000
_cell.length_c   1.000
_cell.angle_alpha   90.00
_cell.angle_beta   90.00
_cell.angle_gamma   90.00
#
_symmetry.space_group_name_H-M   'P 1'
#
loop_
_entity.id
_entity.type
_entity.pdbx_description
1 polymer ?
#
loop_
_entity_poly.entity_id
_entity_poly.type
_entity_poly.pdbx_seq_one_letter_code
_entity_poly.pdbx_strand_id
1 'polypeptide(L)' 'MASLKIKYAAIIISSLIAGGLISVTAWQYVNSSQKTVQTEQKAPERKVLFWYDPMKPDTKFDKPGK' A
#
# COMPACT_ATOMS: atom_id res chain seq x y z
N MET A 1 -40.31 28.92 1.06
CA MET A 1 -38.90 29.05 0.63
C MET A 1 -37.89 28.32 1.53
N ALA A 2 -38.16 28.14 2.84
CA ALA A 2 -37.25 27.44 3.76
C ALA A 2 -37.07 25.94 3.47
N SER A 3 -38.11 25.24 3.00
CA SER A 3 -38.06 23.80 2.72
C SER A 3 -37.09 23.42 1.61
N LEU A 4 -36.92 24.26 0.60
CA LEU A 4 -35.94 24.04 -0.47
C LEU A 4 -34.51 24.14 0.08
N LYS A 5 -34.24 25.14 0.92
CA LYS A 5 -32.92 25.34 1.54
C LYS A 5 -32.54 24.17 2.44
N ILE A 6 -33.50 23.60 3.19
CA ILE A 6 -33.28 22.42 4.04
C ILE A 6 -32.95 21.18 3.19
N LYS A 7 -33.65 20.98 2.07
CA LYS A 7 -33.35 19.87 1.14
C LYS A 7 -31.94 19.98 0.55
N TYR A 8 -31.55 21.16 0.10
CA TYR A 8 -30.19 21.36 -0.43
C TYR A 8 -29.12 21.21 0.64
N ALA A 9 -29.35 21.71 1.86
CA ALA A 9 -28.44 21.51 2.98
C ALA A 9 -28.26 20.02 3.31
N ALA A 10 -29.35 19.25 3.35
CA ALA A 10 -29.28 17.81 3.58
C ALA A 10 -28.51 17.06 2.48
N ILE A 11 -28.67 17.46 1.20
CA ILE A 11 -27.95 16.87 0.07
C ILE A 11 -26.45 17.17 0.12
N ILE A 12 -26.06 18.39 0.50
CA ILE A 12 -24.65 18.77 0.61
C ILE A 12 -23.97 17.99 1.74
N ILE A 13 -24.64 17.88 2.89
CA ILE A 13 -24.11 17.15 4.05
C ILE A 13 -23.98 15.65 3.75
N SER A 14 -24.97 15.05 3.10
CA SER A 14 -24.91 13.62 2.74
C SER A 14 -23.81 13.34 1.72
N SER A 15 -23.60 14.23 0.74
CA SER A 15 -22.51 14.12 -0.23
C SER A 15 -21.13 14.21 0.42
N LEU A 16 -20.94 15.11 1.40
CA LEU A 16 -19.68 15.24 2.15
C LEU A 16 -19.35 13.97 2.94
N ILE A 17 -20.34 13.38 3.60
CA ILE A 17 -20.16 12.15 4.37
C ILE A 17 -19.85 10.97 3.44
N ALA A 18 -20.59 10.82 2.35
CA ALA A 18 -20.38 9.76 1.37
C ALA A 18 -19.00 9.87 0.71
N GLY A 19 -18.60 11.07 0.27
CA GLY A 19 -17.28 11.32 -0.32
C GLY A 19 -16.15 11.08 0.69
N GLY A 20 -16.33 11.49 1.94
CA GLY A 20 -15.39 11.23 3.03
C GLY A 20 -15.15 9.74 3.25
N LEU A 21 -16.21 8.95 3.38
CA LEU A 21 -16.10 7.49 3.58
C LEU A 21 -15.44 6.77 2.40
N ILE A 22 -15.77 7.16 1.16
CA ILE A 22 -15.15 6.60 -0.04
C ILE A 22 -13.66 6.93 -0.08
N SER A 23 -13.29 8.18 0.22
CA SER A 23 -11.88 8.61 0.22
C SER A 23 -11.05 7.89 1.28
N VAL A 24 -11.57 7.70 2.50
CA VAL A 24 -10.88 7.01 3.59
C VAL A 24 -10.70 5.53 3.27
N THR A 25 -11.73 4.86 2.76
CA THR A 25 -11.65 3.43 2.42
C THR A 25 -10.74 3.18 1.21
N ALA A 26 -10.77 4.03 0.20
CA ALA A 26 -9.85 3.97 -0.93
C ALA A 26 -8.39 4.22 -0.50
N TRP A 27 -8.15 5.21 0.36
CA TRP A 27 -6.82 5.50 0.89
C TRP A 27 -6.29 4.37 1.78
N GLN A 28 -7.14 3.76 2.61
CA GLN A 28 -6.79 2.58 3.39
C GLN A 28 -6.49 1.38 2.50
N TYR A 29 -7.26 1.13 1.43
CA TYR A 29 -6.97 0.05 0.49
C TYR A 29 -5.62 0.21 -0.22
N VAL A 30 -5.30 1.43 -0.68
CA VAL A 30 -4.02 1.70 -1.35
C VAL A 30 -2.84 1.69 -0.38
N ASN A 31 -3.01 2.16 0.87
CA ASN A 31 -1.91 2.22 1.86
C ASN A 31 -1.84 1.00 2.79
N SER A 32 -2.80 0.08 2.73
CA SER A 32 -2.79 -1.16 3.53
C SER A 32 -1.71 -2.16 3.10
N SER A 33 -0.95 -1.85 2.04
CA SER A 33 0.29 -2.57 1.70
C SER A 33 1.39 -2.49 2.77
N GLN A 34 1.21 -1.72 3.86
CA GLN A 34 2.17 -1.64 4.97
C GLN A 34 1.75 -2.35 6.26
N LYS A 35 0.60 -3.04 6.30
CA LYS A 35 0.13 -3.74 7.52
C LYS A 35 0.00 -5.26 7.34
N THR A 36 1.08 -5.88 6.87
CA THR A 36 1.30 -7.33 7.00
C THR A 36 2.74 -7.60 7.43
N VAL A 37 3.17 -6.93 8.51
CA VAL A 37 4.25 -7.40 9.38
C VAL A 37 3.62 -8.29 10.46
N GLN A 38 3.09 -9.44 10.03
CA GLN A 38 2.71 -10.59 10.88
C GLN A 38 2.14 -11.70 9.99
N THR A 39 2.90 -12.09 8.98
CA THR A 39 2.80 -13.45 8.45
C THR A 39 4.19 -13.84 8.00
N GLU A 40 4.82 -14.71 8.78
CA GLU A 40 5.95 -15.56 8.37
C GLU A 40 5.52 -16.54 7.27
N GLN A 41 4.82 -16.07 6.24
CA GLN A 41 4.57 -16.82 5.02
C GLN A 41 5.10 -16.01 3.87
N LYS A 42 6.37 -16.30 3.56
CA LYS A 42 6.89 -16.33 2.21
C LYS A 42 6.60 -15.03 1.45
N ALA A 43 7.26 -13.95 1.87
CA ALA A 43 7.67 -12.94 0.90
C ALA A 43 8.24 -13.71 -0.31
N PRO A 44 7.85 -13.41 -1.56
CA PRO A 44 8.38 -14.13 -2.71
C PRO A 44 9.90 -14.10 -2.56
N GLU A 45 10.50 -15.28 -2.35
CA GLU A 45 11.93 -15.39 -2.10
C GLU A 45 12.62 -14.66 -3.24
N ARG A 46 13.32 -13.56 -2.92
CA ARG A 46 14.00 -12.79 -3.94
C ARG A 46 15.04 -13.72 -4.55
N LYS A 47 14.86 -14.05 -5.83
CA LYS A 47 15.81 -14.90 -6.55
C LYS A 47 17.16 -14.18 -6.60
N VAL A 48 18.13 -14.70 -5.87
CA VAL A 48 19.51 -14.22 -5.92
C VAL A 48 20.07 -14.57 -7.31
N LEU A 49 20.46 -13.56 -8.07
CA LEU A 49 21.01 -13.74 -9.43
C LEU A 49 22.51 -14.01 -9.41
N PHE A 50 23.23 -13.34 -8.52
CA PHE A 50 24.68 -13.49 -8.35
C PHE A 50 25.08 -13.12 -6.91
N TRP A 51 26.27 -13.57 -6.52
CA TRP A 51 26.95 -13.31 -5.26
C TRP A 51 28.22 -12.52 -5.51
N TYR A 52 28.63 -11.72 -4.53
CA TYR A 52 29.95 -11.09 -4.48
C TYR A 52 30.69 -11.60 -3.26
N ASP A 53 31.97 -11.91 -3.44
CA ASP A 53 32.89 -12.14 -2.34
C ASP A 53 33.31 -10.77 -1.77
N PRO A 54 33.12 -10.51 -0.46
CA PRO A 54 33.58 -9.28 0.17
C PRO A 54 35.08 -8.99 -0.04
N MET A 55 35.90 -10.03 -0.22
CA MET A 55 37.34 -9.88 -0.48
C MET A 55 37.66 -9.61 -1.96
N LYS A 56 36.70 -9.84 -2.86
CA LYS A 56 36.84 -9.65 -4.32
C LYS A 56 35.54 -9.06 -4.92
N PRO A 57 35.25 -7.77 -4.67
CA PRO A 57 34.01 -7.14 -5.11
C PRO A 57 33.88 -7.03 -6.64
N ASP A 58 34.98 -7.15 -7.38
CA ASP A 58 34.97 -7.06 -8.85
C ASP A 58 34.47 -8.35 -9.53
N THR A 59 34.31 -9.45 -8.78
CA THR A 59 34.00 -10.77 -9.33
C THR A 59 32.58 -11.22 -8.95
N LYS A 60 31.77 -11.57 -9.95
CA LYS A 60 30.39 -12.09 -9.77
C LYS A 60 30.40 -13.62 -9.74
N PHE A 61 29.62 -14.21 -8.83
CA PHE A 61 29.50 -15.66 -8.66
C PHE A 61 28.06 -16.13 -8.76
N ASP A 62 27.80 -17.24 -9.45
CA ASP A 62 26.45 -17.82 -9.54
C ASP A 62 26.03 -18.57 -8.26
N LYS A 63 27.00 -18.96 -7.42
CA LYS A 63 26.79 -19.74 -6.19
C LYS A 63 27.47 -19.05 -5.01
N PRO A 64 26.91 -19.16 -3.79
CA PRO A 64 27.57 -18.64 -2.59
C PRO A 64 28.84 -19.44 -2.28
N GLY A 65 29.90 -18.76 -1.84
CA GLY A 65 31.08 -19.38 -1.23
C GLY A 65 32.03 -20.11 -2.19
N LYS A 66 32.08 -19.71 -3.46
CA LYS A 66 33.10 -20.19 -4.40
C LYS A 66 34.41 -19.43 -4.28
#